data_AF-A0A7G4RI44-F1
#
_entry.id   AF-A0A7G4RI44-F1
#
_cell.length_a   1.000
_cell.length_b   1.000
_cell.length_c   1.000
_cell.angle_alpha   90.00
_cell.angle_beta   90.00
_cell.angle_gamma   90.00
#
_symmetry.space_group_name_H-M   'P 1'
#
loop_
_entity.id
_entity.type
_entity.pdbx_description
1 polymer ?
#
loop_
_entity_poly.entity_id
_entity_poly.type
_entity_poly.pdbx_seq_one_letter_code
_entity_poly.pdbx_strand_id
1 'polypeptide(L)'
;MGFYFNTYRQQEGDKAYNEGRYEDALVHYSEALKTLQLHAAAQTTRHADFYDALVYVLSEILSTKLLIIQREALASNFVAVSNYWQDLPGLLHEMELTHNEHLKKNRNAFSNQEDVVKRVNILAATVCEKVSDELADQLEDDEEVTLESISPSIEWMKRAIQFQIKTESTPKLSSSLGYLNLLERLYKKTQDGNYLQVISEYINQHKLLERTIRSPLRKLELLSYVARVALFNRQNTDGLISECKALYDLVPKEERDNPILEDLQNLLDIVPQEEEQEENELEDDVPDAMETNTSDLEDLGEYPQSIQLDRIDVSTCPVDMLLALENSCPEPTGIPSLPSPANTVTSDQEMTQSHSISQSFSSRVFDGIPTQTFFSPPPQVQAEDELPHSRALQLGLEKITAHSRDPRFLANLLCLIADFFNKNKAHYIQKQNAIVLAHDLYKQVFKIDPHHHRAIEKLRNIGIQHSRLINSYRHFSNAPQSPIPSAAINITEAKNSFNQALEELTIQLESFLLNQPAKVRITIDELVCFIGEQLTKGVITSKPRPEIGQMLTNTFEEELRNSVRSDHSLGNI
;
A
#
# COMPACT_ATOMS: atom_id res chain seq x y z
N MET A 1 16.79 -6.51 9.94
CA MET A 1 15.70 -5.62 10.41
C MET A 1 15.81 -4.16 9.93
N GLY A 2 16.96 -3.63 9.48
CA GLY A 2 17.14 -2.18 9.25
C GLY A 2 16.86 -1.62 7.84
N PHE A 3 16.32 -2.41 6.90
CA PHE A 3 16.19 -1.96 5.51
C PHE A 3 15.08 -0.93 5.28
N TYR A 4 14.05 -0.91 6.13
CA TYR A 4 12.93 0.03 6.01
C TYR A 4 12.33 0.40 7.37
N PHE A 5 12.19 -0.59 8.27
CA PHE A 5 11.56 -0.39 9.57
C PHE A 5 12.35 0.59 10.46
N ASN A 6 11.65 1.56 11.04
CA ASN A 6 12.17 2.69 11.83
C ASN A 6 13.18 3.59 11.09
N THR A 7 13.16 3.59 9.76
CA THR A 7 13.96 4.54 8.98
C THR A 7 13.31 5.92 8.96
N TYR A 8 14.11 6.95 8.70
CA TYR A 8 13.60 8.31 8.47
C TYR A 8 12.52 8.35 7.38
N ARG A 9 12.71 7.58 6.30
CA ARG A 9 11.76 7.51 5.18
C ARG A 9 10.43 6.91 5.61
N GLN A 10 10.44 5.84 6.40
CA GLN A 10 9.22 5.31 6.97
C GLN A 10 8.55 6.36 7.88
N GLN A 11 9.26 6.94 8.83
CA GLN A 11 8.66 7.85 9.82
C GLN A 11 8.05 9.11 9.19
N GLU A 12 8.75 9.75 8.25
CA GLU A 12 8.20 10.93 7.56
C GLU A 12 7.11 10.55 6.56
N GLY A 13 7.23 9.38 5.91
CA GLY A 13 6.17 8.84 5.05
C GLY A 13 4.88 8.59 5.84
N ASP A 14 4.97 7.86 6.95
CA ASP A 14 3.85 7.53 7.83
C ASP A 14 3.24 8.80 8.43
N LYS A 15 4.07 9.79 8.79
CA LYS A 15 3.59 11.09 9.27
C LYS A 15 2.79 11.82 8.18
N ALA A 16 3.34 11.95 6.97
CA ALA A 16 2.65 12.59 5.86
C ALA A 16 1.36 11.86 5.48
N TYR A 17 1.38 10.52 5.49
CA TYR A 17 0.22 9.67 5.23
C TYR A 17 -0.89 9.92 6.24
N ASN A 18 -0.56 9.92 7.54
CA ASN A 18 -1.52 10.16 8.62
C ASN A 18 -2.07 11.59 8.62
N GLU A 19 -1.33 12.57 8.09
CA GLU A 19 -1.76 13.94 7.90
C GLU A 19 -2.58 14.14 6.60
N GLY A 20 -2.81 13.08 5.81
CA GLY A 20 -3.53 13.14 4.53
C GLY A 20 -2.72 13.76 3.37
N ARG A 21 -1.42 14.01 3.57
CA ARG A 21 -0.49 14.52 2.54
C ARG A 21 0.08 13.34 1.75
N TYR A 22 -0.78 12.67 0.98
CA TYR A 22 -0.44 11.41 0.31
C TYR A 22 0.67 11.54 -0.74
N GLU A 23 0.74 12.67 -1.46
CA GLU A 23 1.82 12.93 -2.41
C GLU A 23 3.19 12.99 -1.72
N ASP A 24 3.27 13.67 -0.58
CA ASP A 24 4.50 13.76 0.22
C ASP A 24 4.88 12.38 0.79
N ALA A 25 3.88 11.60 1.25
CA ALA A 25 4.10 10.23 1.70
C ALA A 25 4.67 9.35 0.57
N LEU A 26 4.13 9.46 -0.65
CA LEU A 26 4.64 8.73 -1.81
C LEU A 26 6.08 9.06 -2.14
N VAL A 27 6.52 10.32 -1.98
CA VAL A 27 7.92 10.69 -2.19
C VAL A 27 8.82 9.89 -1.23
N HIS A 28 8.47 9.87 0.06
CA HIS A 28 9.25 9.16 1.07
C HIS A 28 9.27 7.65 0.84
N TYR A 29 8.12 7.04 0.57
CA TYR A 29 8.05 5.60 0.32
C TYR A 29 8.74 5.19 -1.00
N SER A 30 8.64 6.02 -2.05
CA SER A 30 9.33 5.76 -3.32
C SER A 30 10.85 5.87 -3.18
N GLU A 31 11.35 6.78 -2.35
CA GLU A 31 12.78 6.84 -2.03
C GLU A 31 13.23 5.64 -1.18
N ALA A 32 12.40 5.14 -0.27
CA ALA A 32 12.67 3.89 0.44
C ALA A 32 12.77 2.71 -0.54
N LEU A 33 11.86 2.62 -1.53
CA LEU A 33 11.91 1.59 -2.57
C LEU A 33 13.20 1.67 -3.40
N LYS A 34 13.60 2.87 -3.83
CA LYS A 34 14.89 3.08 -4.54
C LYS A 34 16.08 2.59 -3.71
N THR A 35 16.06 2.81 -2.39
CA THR A 35 17.11 2.36 -1.48
C THR A 35 17.19 0.83 -1.44
N LEU A 36 16.04 0.15 -1.38
CA LEU A 36 15.98 -1.31 -1.45
C LEU A 36 16.46 -1.84 -2.80
N GLN A 37 16.16 -1.16 -3.90
CA GLN A 37 16.64 -1.53 -5.24
C GLN A 37 18.15 -1.42 -5.36
N LEU A 38 18.76 -0.35 -4.84
CA LEU A 38 20.21 -0.20 -4.78
C LEU A 38 20.86 -1.35 -3.96
N HIS A 39 20.28 -1.68 -2.81
CA HIS A 39 20.72 -2.83 -2.03
C HIS A 39 20.66 -4.15 -2.79
N ALA A 40 19.58 -4.36 -3.53
CA ALA A 40 19.38 -5.57 -4.31
C ALA A 40 20.36 -5.69 -5.49
N ALA A 41 20.93 -4.58 -5.97
CA ALA A 41 21.97 -4.55 -6.98
C ALA A 41 23.37 -4.80 -6.40
N ALA A 42 23.62 -4.33 -5.18
CA ALA A 42 24.93 -4.48 -4.51
C ALA A 42 25.19 -5.88 -3.93
N GLN A 43 24.15 -6.62 -3.52
CA GLN A 43 24.29 -7.95 -2.90
C GLN A 43 23.82 -9.10 -3.81
N THR A 44 24.62 -10.17 -3.86
CA THR A 44 24.28 -11.41 -4.59
C THR A 44 23.35 -12.35 -3.80
N THR A 45 23.28 -12.23 -2.47
CA THR A 45 22.42 -13.06 -1.62
C THR A 45 21.49 -12.18 -0.77
N ARG A 46 20.17 -12.40 -0.88
CA ARG A 46 19.14 -11.61 -0.19
C ARG A 46 18.52 -12.41 0.96
N HIS A 47 18.38 -11.77 2.12
CA HIS A 47 17.80 -12.38 3.32
C HIS A 47 16.28 -12.18 3.41
N ALA A 48 15.59 -12.98 4.22
CA ALA A 48 14.15 -12.85 4.44
C ALA A 48 13.74 -11.44 4.93
N ASP A 49 14.55 -10.81 5.78
CA ASP A 49 14.33 -9.45 6.28
C ASP A 49 14.30 -8.39 5.14
N PHE A 50 15.07 -8.61 4.06
CA PHE A 50 15.05 -7.73 2.89
C PHE A 50 13.73 -7.86 2.14
N TYR A 51 13.29 -9.09 1.87
CA TYR A 51 12.03 -9.34 1.17
C TYR A 51 10.84 -8.84 1.98
N ASP A 52 10.89 -8.97 3.31
CA ASP A 52 9.85 -8.45 4.20
C ASP A 52 9.76 -6.92 4.15
N ALA A 53 10.91 -6.22 4.16
CA ALA A 53 10.95 -4.78 3.95
C ALA A 53 10.43 -4.37 2.57
N LEU A 54 10.78 -5.10 1.51
CA LEU A 54 10.31 -4.84 0.14
C LEU A 54 8.79 -4.97 0.04
N VAL A 55 8.21 -6.05 0.57
CA VAL A 55 6.75 -6.24 0.58
C VAL A 55 6.07 -5.11 1.35
N TYR A 56 6.63 -4.69 2.48
CA TYR A 56 6.06 -3.61 3.29
C TYR A 56 6.11 -2.26 2.55
N VAL A 57 7.26 -1.87 1.99
CA VAL A 57 7.38 -0.62 1.21
C VAL A 57 6.43 -0.60 0.01
N LEU A 58 6.36 -1.70 -0.73
CA LEU A 58 5.42 -1.82 -1.86
C LEU A 58 3.99 -1.65 -1.38
N SER A 59 3.63 -2.22 -0.23
CA SER A 59 2.28 -2.09 0.33
C SER A 59 1.92 -0.65 0.73
N GLU A 60 2.87 0.12 1.26
CA GLU A 60 2.66 1.52 1.63
C GLU A 60 2.48 2.40 0.38
N ILE A 61 3.32 2.18 -0.65
CA ILE A 61 3.17 2.86 -1.95
C ILE A 61 1.80 2.54 -2.57
N LEU A 62 1.44 1.26 -2.62
CA LEU A 62 0.16 0.80 -3.18
C LEU A 62 -1.02 1.42 -2.43
N SER A 63 -1.02 1.35 -1.10
CA SER A 63 -2.09 1.89 -0.27
C SER A 63 -2.23 3.39 -0.43
N THR A 64 -1.12 4.12 -0.45
CA THR A 64 -1.11 5.57 -0.64
C THR A 64 -1.64 5.96 -2.03
N LYS A 65 -1.22 5.26 -3.09
CA LYS A 65 -1.75 5.51 -4.44
C LYS A 65 -3.24 5.22 -4.55
N LEU A 66 -3.72 4.15 -3.92
CA LEU A 66 -5.15 3.82 -3.89
C LEU A 66 -5.98 4.92 -3.20
N LEU A 67 -5.47 5.52 -2.13
CA LEU A 67 -6.15 6.66 -1.49
C LEU A 67 -6.14 7.91 -2.36
N ILE A 68 -5.07 8.19 -3.09
CA ILE A 68 -5.05 9.28 -4.09
C ILE A 68 -6.09 9.00 -5.18
N ILE A 69 -6.12 7.79 -5.74
CA ILE A 69 -7.11 7.39 -6.75
C ILE A 69 -8.54 7.60 -6.23
N GLN A 70 -8.81 7.19 -5.00
CA GLN A 70 -10.12 7.40 -4.40
C GLN A 70 -10.48 8.89 -4.29
N ARG A 71 -9.52 9.73 -3.87
CA ARG A 71 -9.71 11.19 -3.77
C ARG A 71 -9.96 11.82 -5.14
N GLU A 72 -9.18 11.43 -6.15
CA GLU A 72 -9.33 11.95 -7.52
C GLU A 72 -10.64 11.47 -8.18
N ALA A 73 -11.10 10.25 -7.88
CA ALA A 73 -12.39 9.74 -8.36
C ALA A 73 -13.56 10.55 -7.80
N LEU A 74 -13.56 10.85 -6.50
CA LEU A 74 -14.55 11.73 -5.85
C LEU A 74 -14.52 13.17 -6.41
N ALA A 75 -13.36 13.59 -6.91
CA ALA A 75 -13.20 14.88 -7.58
C ALA A 75 -13.49 14.81 -9.09
N SER A 76 -14.03 13.69 -9.59
CA SER A 76 -14.34 13.50 -11.01
C SER A 76 -13.12 13.59 -11.95
N ASN A 77 -11.91 13.43 -11.42
CA ASN A 77 -10.65 13.56 -12.16
C ASN A 77 -10.12 12.20 -12.67
N PHE A 78 -10.86 11.60 -13.61
CA PHE A 78 -10.54 10.25 -14.11
C PHE A 78 -9.27 10.15 -14.96
N VAL A 79 -8.77 11.28 -15.47
CA VAL A 79 -7.44 11.35 -16.09
C VAL A 79 -6.36 11.08 -15.04
N ALA A 80 -6.44 11.71 -13.87
CA ALA A 80 -5.51 11.45 -12.78
C ALA A 80 -5.65 10.03 -12.23
N VAL A 81 -6.89 9.53 -12.06
CA VAL A 81 -7.15 8.13 -11.67
C VAL A 81 -6.43 7.16 -12.61
N SER A 82 -6.58 7.35 -13.92
CA SER A 82 -5.93 6.51 -14.93
C SER A 82 -4.40 6.58 -14.83
N ASN A 83 -3.84 7.78 -14.64
CA ASN A 83 -2.40 7.97 -14.50
C ASN A 83 -1.82 7.25 -13.27
N TYR A 84 -2.45 7.39 -12.10
CA TYR A 84 -2.01 6.71 -10.88
C TYR A 84 -2.22 5.19 -10.94
N TRP A 85 -3.19 4.71 -11.74
CA TRP A 85 -3.44 3.29 -11.91
C TRP A 85 -2.39 2.59 -12.79
N GLN A 86 -1.71 3.28 -13.71
CA GLN A 86 -0.87 2.63 -14.73
C GLN A 86 0.21 1.71 -14.17
N ASP A 87 0.84 2.07 -13.05
CA ASP A 87 1.93 1.30 -12.45
C ASP A 87 1.51 0.39 -11.30
N LEU A 88 0.28 0.55 -10.80
CA LEU A 88 -0.31 -0.19 -9.69
C LEU A 88 -0.33 -1.72 -9.94
N PRO A 89 -0.76 -2.23 -11.11
CA PRO A 89 -0.73 -3.67 -11.40
C PRO A 89 0.68 -4.28 -11.33
N GLY A 90 1.70 -3.54 -11.79
CA GLY A 90 3.09 -3.99 -11.75
C GLY A 90 3.62 -4.10 -10.32
N LEU A 91 3.40 -3.05 -9.51
CA LEU A 91 3.77 -3.02 -8.10
C LEU A 91 3.05 -4.09 -7.28
N LEU A 92 1.77 -4.31 -7.55
CA LEU A 92 0.97 -5.33 -6.87
C LEU A 92 1.44 -6.74 -7.23
N HIS A 93 1.76 -6.99 -8.49
CA HIS A 93 2.36 -8.26 -8.92
C HIS A 93 3.71 -8.51 -8.24
N GLU A 94 4.58 -7.50 -8.17
CA GLU A 94 5.89 -7.61 -7.52
C GLU A 94 5.76 -7.91 -6.01
N MET A 95 4.83 -7.24 -5.33
CA MET A 95 4.53 -7.48 -3.92
C MET A 95 4.02 -8.92 -3.68
N GLU A 96 3.05 -9.36 -4.48
CA GLU A 96 2.47 -10.72 -4.38
C GLU A 96 3.51 -11.80 -4.70
N LEU A 97 4.35 -11.60 -5.73
CA LEU A 97 5.39 -12.54 -6.12
C LEU A 97 6.44 -12.67 -5.01
N THR A 98 6.98 -11.54 -4.56
CA THR A 98 8.00 -11.49 -3.49
C THR A 98 7.49 -12.16 -2.22
N HIS A 99 6.25 -11.88 -1.83
CA HIS A 99 5.62 -12.50 -0.67
C HIS A 99 5.48 -14.02 -0.84
N ASN A 100 4.92 -14.46 -1.96
CA ASN A 100 4.64 -15.88 -2.20
C ASN A 100 5.92 -16.72 -2.29
N GLU A 101 6.96 -16.21 -2.96
CA GLU A 101 8.21 -16.95 -3.19
C GLU A 101 9.13 -16.97 -1.97
N HIS A 102 9.20 -15.87 -1.22
CA HIS A 102 10.23 -15.71 -0.19
C HIS A 102 9.69 -15.68 1.25
N LEU A 103 8.45 -15.26 1.48
CA LEU A 103 7.94 -14.95 2.82
C LEU A 103 6.78 -15.83 3.28
N LYS A 104 5.99 -16.43 2.38
CA LYS A 104 4.76 -17.17 2.71
C LYS A 104 4.91 -18.23 3.81
N LYS A 105 6.08 -18.84 3.92
CA LYS A 105 6.38 -19.87 4.94
C LYS A 105 6.99 -19.30 6.23
N ASN A 106 7.41 -18.04 6.23
CA ASN A 106 8.09 -17.38 7.33
C ASN A 106 7.08 -16.68 8.27
N ARG A 107 6.66 -17.38 9.33
CA ARG A 107 5.69 -16.85 10.31
C ARG A 107 6.16 -15.60 11.08
N ASN A 108 7.47 -15.32 11.07
CA ASN A 108 8.05 -14.20 11.80
C ASN A 108 8.18 -12.94 10.93
N ALA A 109 7.84 -13.00 9.64
CA ALA A 109 7.82 -11.84 8.77
C ALA A 109 6.67 -10.89 9.17
N PHE A 110 6.94 -9.60 9.29
CA PHE A 110 5.95 -8.58 9.63
C PHE A 110 4.82 -8.54 8.60
N SER A 111 5.15 -8.68 7.32
CA SER A 111 4.17 -8.74 6.23
C SER A 111 3.13 -9.86 6.39
N ASN A 112 3.51 -10.98 7.03
CA ASN A 112 2.59 -12.07 7.36
C ASN A 112 1.81 -11.81 8.65
N GLN A 113 2.44 -11.23 9.67
CA GLN A 113 1.78 -10.95 10.95
C GLN A 113 0.66 -9.91 10.80
N GLU A 114 0.85 -8.96 9.90
CA GLU A 114 -0.11 -7.90 9.65
C GLU A 114 -1.01 -8.13 8.43
N ASP A 115 -0.93 -9.32 7.80
CA ASP A 115 -1.72 -9.66 6.61
C ASP A 115 -1.62 -8.59 5.49
N VAL A 116 -0.43 -8.01 5.30
CA VAL A 116 -0.21 -6.81 4.47
C VAL A 116 -0.77 -6.98 3.06
N VAL A 117 -0.44 -8.08 2.38
CA VAL A 117 -0.90 -8.36 1.01
C VAL A 117 -2.43 -8.47 0.94
N LYS A 118 -3.06 -9.04 1.96
CA LYS A 118 -4.51 -9.15 2.04
C LYS A 118 -5.14 -7.77 2.25
N ARG A 119 -4.58 -6.94 3.13
CA ARG A 119 -5.07 -5.57 3.37
C ARG A 119 -5.03 -4.72 2.11
N VAL A 120 -3.92 -4.75 1.35
CA VAL A 120 -3.80 -4.02 0.09
C VAL A 120 -4.82 -4.48 -0.93
N ASN A 121 -5.04 -5.80 -1.08
CA ASN A 121 -6.05 -6.31 -2.01
C ASN A 121 -7.49 -5.93 -1.59
N ILE A 122 -7.80 -5.89 -0.28
CA ILE A 122 -9.10 -5.41 0.22
C ILE A 122 -9.28 -3.91 -0.10
N LEU A 123 -8.24 -3.10 0.09
CA LEU A 123 -8.26 -1.69 -0.23
C LEU A 123 -8.42 -1.48 -1.75
N ALA A 124 -7.68 -2.22 -2.56
CA ALA A 124 -7.79 -2.17 -4.02
C ALA A 124 -9.20 -2.52 -4.50
N ALA A 125 -9.82 -3.57 -3.94
CA ALA A 125 -11.21 -3.91 -4.20
C ALA A 125 -12.15 -2.75 -3.89
N THR A 126 -12.01 -2.15 -2.72
CA THR A 126 -12.86 -1.05 -2.24
C THR A 126 -12.72 0.20 -3.11
N VAL A 127 -11.48 0.57 -3.47
CA VAL A 127 -11.22 1.74 -4.31
C VAL A 127 -11.70 1.51 -5.74
N CYS A 128 -11.51 0.32 -6.31
CA CYS A 128 -12.01 0.01 -7.65
C CYS A 128 -13.55 0.04 -7.71
N GLU A 129 -14.23 -0.43 -6.66
CA GLU A 129 -15.69 -0.35 -6.55
C GLU A 129 -16.12 1.12 -6.53
N LYS A 130 -15.51 1.94 -5.66
CA LYS A 130 -15.79 3.38 -5.63
C LYS A 130 -15.54 4.10 -6.96
N VAL A 131 -14.42 3.82 -7.64
CA VAL A 131 -14.15 4.42 -8.95
C VAL A 131 -15.24 4.03 -9.96
N SER A 132 -15.72 2.78 -9.92
CA SER A 132 -16.83 2.35 -10.76
C SER A 132 -18.13 3.08 -10.42
N ASP A 133 -18.42 3.27 -9.13
CA ASP A 133 -19.63 3.93 -8.65
C ASP A 133 -19.62 5.41 -9.05
N GLU A 134 -18.54 6.15 -8.79
CA GLU A 134 -18.40 7.56 -9.20
C GLU A 134 -18.47 7.72 -10.73
N LEU A 135 -17.88 6.79 -11.50
CA LEU A 135 -18.03 6.78 -12.95
C LEU A 135 -19.47 6.53 -13.36
N ALA A 136 -20.21 5.68 -12.64
CA ALA A 136 -21.60 5.36 -12.94
C ALA A 136 -22.55 6.50 -12.57
N ASP A 137 -22.27 7.23 -11.49
CA ASP A 137 -23.05 8.38 -11.03
C ASP A 137 -22.95 9.54 -12.03
N GLN A 138 -21.77 9.79 -12.63
CA GLN A 138 -21.64 10.74 -13.74
C GLN A 138 -22.52 10.41 -14.96
N LEU A 139 -22.86 9.14 -15.15
CA LEU A 139 -23.75 8.73 -16.23
C LEU A 139 -25.21 9.05 -15.93
N GLU A 140 -25.57 9.29 -14.68
CA GLU A 140 -26.95 9.64 -14.32
C GLU A 140 -27.19 11.14 -14.50
N ASP A 141 -26.13 11.96 -14.45
CA ASP A 141 -26.18 13.41 -14.63
C ASP A 141 -26.11 13.86 -16.11
N ASP A 142 -25.50 13.07 -17.01
CA ASP A 142 -25.37 13.41 -18.43
C ASP A 142 -26.56 12.87 -19.26
N GLU A 143 -27.36 13.75 -19.88
CA GLU A 143 -28.50 13.36 -20.74
C GLU A 143 -28.09 12.51 -21.97
N GLU A 144 -26.84 12.62 -22.43
CA GLU A 144 -26.26 11.85 -23.54
C GLU A 144 -25.27 10.80 -23.05
N VAL A 145 -25.76 9.82 -22.29
CA VAL A 145 -24.91 8.72 -21.82
C VAL A 145 -24.46 7.84 -23.01
N THR A 146 -23.22 8.04 -23.48
CA THR A 146 -22.64 7.26 -24.58
C THR A 146 -22.20 5.85 -24.15
N LEU A 147 -22.02 4.93 -25.12
CA LEU A 147 -21.47 3.59 -24.87
C LEU A 147 -20.03 3.60 -24.34
N GLU A 148 -19.29 4.65 -24.71
CA GLU A 148 -17.91 4.89 -24.31
C GLU A 148 -17.79 5.22 -22.81
N SER A 149 -18.87 5.67 -22.16
CA SER A 149 -18.85 6.07 -20.75
C SER A 149 -19.26 4.97 -19.75
N ILE A 150 -20.07 3.96 -20.15
CA ILE A 150 -20.40 2.81 -19.27
C ILE A 150 -19.27 1.77 -19.21
N SER A 151 -18.55 1.58 -20.31
CA SER A 151 -17.52 0.53 -20.42
C SER A 151 -16.41 0.67 -19.36
N PRO A 152 -15.89 1.87 -19.06
CA PRO A 152 -14.95 2.09 -17.97
C PRO A 152 -15.47 1.65 -16.59
N SER A 153 -16.72 1.98 -16.23
CA SER A 153 -17.31 1.59 -14.94
C SER A 153 -17.34 0.06 -14.80
N ILE A 154 -17.75 -0.64 -15.85
CA ILE A 154 -17.76 -2.10 -15.88
C ILE A 154 -16.38 -2.69 -15.68
N GLU A 155 -15.35 -2.13 -16.31
CA GLU A 155 -13.98 -2.60 -16.12
C GLU A 155 -13.49 -2.40 -14.68
N TRP A 156 -13.79 -1.25 -14.07
CA TRP A 156 -13.45 -0.98 -12.67
C TRP A 156 -14.19 -1.90 -11.70
N MET A 157 -15.48 -2.16 -11.92
CA MET A 157 -16.24 -3.12 -11.13
C MET A 157 -15.69 -4.54 -11.29
N LYS A 158 -15.31 -4.95 -12.51
CA LYS A 158 -14.63 -6.25 -12.75
C LYS A 158 -13.33 -6.35 -11.95
N ARG A 159 -12.51 -5.29 -11.93
CA ARG A 159 -11.28 -5.24 -11.12
C ARG A 159 -11.61 -5.37 -9.63
N ALA A 160 -12.62 -4.67 -9.14
CA ALA A 160 -13.07 -4.76 -7.75
C ALA A 160 -13.43 -6.21 -7.38
N ILE A 161 -14.27 -6.85 -8.18
CA ILE A 161 -14.68 -8.26 -8.01
C ILE A 161 -13.48 -9.20 -8.03
N GLN A 162 -12.50 -9.00 -8.93
CA GLN A 162 -11.30 -9.83 -9.00
C GLN A 162 -10.48 -9.74 -7.69
N PHE A 163 -10.31 -8.54 -7.14
CA PHE A 163 -9.63 -8.35 -5.85
C PHE A 163 -10.42 -8.92 -4.67
N GLN A 164 -11.75 -8.84 -4.71
CA GLN A 164 -12.61 -9.52 -3.73
C GLN A 164 -12.41 -11.03 -3.80
N ILE A 165 -12.42 -11.65 -4.98
CA ILE A 165 -12.21 -13.11 -5.13
C ILE A 165 -10.82 -13.56 -4.65
N LYS A 166 -9.81 -12.70 -4.77
CA LYS A 166 -8.47 -12.97 -4.24
C LYS A 166 -8.42 -12.99 -2.71
N THR A 167 -9.27 -12.21 -2.04
CA THR A 167 -9.23 -11.99 -0.58
C THR A 167 -10.33 -12.72 0.18
N GLU A 168 -11.47 -12.87 -0.46
CA GLU A 168 -12.69 -13.53 -0.06
C GLU A 168 -12.97 -14.63 -1.11
N SER A 169 -13.33 -15.85 -0.70
CA SER A 169 -13.56 -16.95 -1.66
C SER A 169 -14.70 -16.69 -2.66
N THR A 170 -15.50 -15.65 -2.42
CA THR A 170 -16.67 -15.28 -3.21
C THR A 170 -16.85 -13.74 -3.19
N PRO A 171 -17.28 -13.10 -4.29
CA PRO A 171 -17.43 -11.65 -4.35
C PRO A 171 -18.55 -11.14 -3.44
N LYS A 172 -18.54 -9.88 -3.05
CA LYS A 172 -19.62 -9.27 -2.27
C LYS A 172 -20.89 -9.18 -3.11
N LEU A 173 -22.04 -9.43 -2.50
CA LEU A 173 -23.33 -9.38 -3.20
C LEU A 173 -23.60 -7.98 -3.79
N SER A 174 -23.28 -6.90 -3.06
CA SER A 174 -23.45 -5.53 -3.54
C SER A 174 -22.67 -5.28 -4.83
N SER A 175 -21.39 -5.64 -4.88
CA SER A 175 -20.54 -5.45 -6.05
C SER A 175 -20.98 -6.33 -7.22
N SER A 176 -21.45 -7.56 -6.93
CA SER A 176 -22.08 -8.41 -7.94
C SER A 176 -23.34 -7.79 -8.54
N LEU A 177 -24.22 -7.21 -7.70
CA LEU A 177 -25.44 -6.53 -8.17
C LEU A 177 -25.10 -5.26 -8.97
N GLY A 178 -24.16 -4.45 -8.49
CA GLY A 178 -23.66 -3.28 -9.23
C GLY A 178 -23.09 -3.65 -10.61
N TYR A 179 -22.32 -4.74 -10.69
CA TYR A 179 -21.84 -5.26 -11.97
C TYR A 179 -22.98 -5.70 -12.92
N LEU A 180 -23.98 -6.41 -12.39
CA LEU A 180 -25.14 -6.85 -13.17
C LEU A 180 -25.98 -5.66 -13.65
N ASN A 181 -26.17 -4.63 -12.81
CA ASN A 181 -26.82 -3.37 -13.17
C ASN A 181 -26.11 -2.69 -14.34
N LEU A 182 -24.78 -2.55 -14.28
CA LEU A 182 -24.01 -1.93 -15.38
C LEU A 182 -24.12 -2.73 -16.70
N LEU A 183 -24.08 -4.07 -16.64
CA LEU A 183 -24.28 -4.92 -17.82
C LEU A 183 -25.70 -4.79 -18.39
N GLU A 184 -26.70 -4.70 -17.52
CA GLU A 184 -28.08 -4.47 -17.92
C GLU A 184 -28.24 -3.10 -18.60
N ARG A 185 -27.64 -2.04 -18.05
CA ARG A 185 -27.63 -0.70 -18.67
C ARG A 185 -27.02 -0.75 -20.08
N LEU A 186 -25.91 -1.48 -20.27
CA LEU A 186 -25.34 -1.70 -21.60
C LEU A 186 -26.31 -2.45 -22.53
N TYR A 187 -26.94 -3.51 -22.04
CA TYR A 187 -27.91 -4.27 -22.81
C TYR A 187 -29.10 -3.40 -23.25
N LYS A 188 -29.70 -2.63 -22.33
CA LYS A 188 -30.83 -1.74 -22.62
C LYS A 188 -30.50 -0.73 -23.72
N LYS A 189 -29.26 -0.25 -23.79
CA LYS A 189 -28.81 0.69 -24.83
C LYS A 189 -28.44 0.05 -26.16
N THR A 190 -27.71 -1.06 -26.12
CA THR A 190 -27.17 -1.70 -27.34
C THR A 190 -28.14 -2.69 -27.97
N GLN A 191 -29.04 -3.25 -27.15
CA GLN A 191 -29.85 -4.42 -27.47
C GLN A 191 -29.01 -5.65 -27.87
N ASP A 192 -27.73 -5.70 -27.48
CA ASP A 192 -26.85 -6.83 -27.78
C ASP A 192 -27.05 -7.96 -26.76
N GLY A 193 -27.62 -9.08 -27.23
CA GLY A 193 -27.88 -10.28 -26.44
C GLY A 193 -26.63 -10.92 -25.81
N ASN A 194 -25.42 -10.60 -26.30
CA ASN A 194 -24.18 -11.06 -25.69
C ASN A 194 -24.07 -10.63 -24.22
N TYR A 195 -24.57 -9.44 -23.85
CA TYR A 195 -24.55 -8.98 -22.47
C TYR A 195 -25.46 -9.79 -21.55
N LEU A 196 -26.61 -10.28 -22.05
CA LEU A 196 -27.47 -11.20 -21.30
C LEU A 196 -26.82 -12.57 -21.11
N GLN A 197 -26.03 -13.03 -22.08
CA GLN A 197 -25.21 -14.23 -21.93
C GLN A 197 -24.17 -14.03 -20.82
N VAL A 198 -23.46 -12.89 -20.80
CA VAL A 198 -22.48 -12.56 -19.74
C VAL A 198 -23.15 -12.49 -18.36
N ILE A 199 -24.35 -11.89 -18.26
CA ILE A 199 -25.15 -11.87 -17.01
C ILE A 199 -25.43 -13.30 -16.54
N SER A 200 -25.94 -14.16 -17.43
CA SER A 200 -26.25 -15.56 -17.12
C SER A 200 -25.01 -16.34 -16.67
N GLU A 201 -23.91 -16.21 -17.41
CA GLU A 201 -22.63 -16.85 -17.08
C GLU A 201 -22.11 -16.40 -15.72
N TYR A 202 -22.16 -15.11 -15.43
CA TYR A 202 -21.70 -14.55 -14.15
C TYR A 202 -22.54 -15.03 -12.96
N ILE A 203 -23.86 -15.02 -13.07
CA ILE A 203 -24.79 -15.52 -12.03
C ILE A 203 -24.49 -16.99 -11.70
N ASN A 204 -24.29 -17.81 -12.73
CA ASN A 204 -23.99 -19.23 -12.59
C ASN A 204 -22.58 -19.48 -12.02
N GLN A 205 -21.57 -18.77 -12.55
CA GLN A 205 -20.16 -18.90 -12.13
C GLN A 205 -20.00 -18.62 -10.63
N HIS A 206 -20.69 -17.60 -10.11
CA HIS A 206 -20.62 -17.20 -8.70
C HIS A 206 -21.77 -17.75 -7.85
N LYS A 207 -22.61 -18.63 -8.41
CA LYS A 207 -23.72 -19.29 -7.72
C LYS A 207 -24.60 -18.30 -6.95
N LEU A 208 -24.91 -17.15 -7.55
CA LEU A 208 -25.56 -16.04 -6.84
C LEU A 208 -26.95 -16.41 -6.30
N LEU A 209 -27.67 -17.29 -7.00
CA LEU A 209 -28.99 -17.80 -6.59
C LEU A 209 -28.93 -18.79 -5.41
N GLU A 210 -27.79 -19.44 -5.18
CA GLU A 210 -27.60 -20.36 -4.04
C GLU A 210 -27.27 -19.59 -2.75
N ARG A 211 -26.99 -18.28 -2.84
CA ARG A 211 -26.61 -17.47 -1.68
C ARG A 211 -27.82 -17.11 -0.83
N THR A 212 -27.61 -17.12 0.49
CA THR A 212 -28.62 -16.65 1.44
C THR A 212 -28.70 -15.11 1.41
N ILE A 213 -29.70 -14.58 0.71
CA ILE A 213 -29.98 -13.13 0.64
C ILE A 213 -31.09 -12.80 1.64
N ARG A 214 -30.76 -11.98 2.65
CA ARG A 214 -31.71 -11.57 3.70
C ARG A 214 -32.66 -10.45 3.27
N SER A 215 -32.19 -9.53 2.42
CA SER A 215 -32.99 -8.40 1.94
C SER A 215 -33.90 -8.87 0.79
N PRO A 216 -35.24 -8.75 0.92
CA PRO A 216 -36.16 -9.08 -0.16
C PRO A 216 -35.90 -8.26 -1.42
N LEU A 217 -35.63 -6.95 -1.27
CA LEU A 217 -35.33 -6.06 -2.38
C LEU A 217 -34.09 -6.49 -3.18
N ARG A 218 -32.98 -6.80 -2.51
CA ARG A 218 -31.77 -7.30 -3.20
C ARG A 218 -31.98 -8.65 -3.88
N LYS A 219 -32.88 -9.49 -3.33
CA LYS A 219 -33.25 -10.76 -3.96
C LYS A 219 -34.10 -10.53 -5.21
N LEU A 220 -35.05 -9.59 -5.15
CA LEU A 220 -35.85 -9.16 -6.30
C LEU A 220 -34.99 -8.55 -7.40
N GLU A 221 -34.00 -7.72 -7.03
CA GLU A 221 -33.02 -7.19 -7.97
C GLU A 221 -32.26 -8.31 -8.69
N LEU A 222 -31.75 -9.31 -7.96
CA LEU A 222 -31.10 -10.47 -8.58
C LEU A 222 -32.05 -11.22 -9.52
N LEU A 223 -33.29 -11.45 -9.10
CA LEU A 223 -34.31 -12.14 -9.91
C LEU A 223 -34.72 -11.33 -11.14
N SER A 224 -34.63 -9.99 -11.11
CA SER A 224 -34.87 -9.14 -12.27
C SER A 224 -33.92 -9.47 -13.42
N TYR A 225 -32.64 -9.69 -13.12
CA TYR A 225 -31.65 -10.08 -14.13
C TYR A 225 -31.95 -11.49 -14.68
N VAL A 226 -32.33 -12.42 -13.81
CA VAL A 226 -32.71 -13.79 -14.22
C VAL A 226 -33.95 -13.77 -15.10
N ALA A 227 -34.95 -12.95 -14.76
CA ALA A 227 -36.16 -12.76 -15.55
C ALA A 227 -35.83 -12.31 -16.97
N ARG A 228 -34.99 -11.28 -17.12
CA ARG A 228 -34.59 -10.78 -18.45
C ARG A 228 -33.88 -11.84 -19.27
N VAL A 229 -32.97 -12.60 -18.67
CA VAL A 229 -32.28 -13.72 -19.33
C VAL A 229 -33.28 -14.81 -19.75
N ALA A 230 -34.24 -15.16 -18.89
CA ALA A 230 -35.25 -16.18 -19.16
C ALA A 230 -36.19 -15.75 -20.31
N LEU A 231 -36.66 -14.50 -20.29
CA LEU A 231 -37.50 -13.91 -21.34
C LEU A 231 -36.77 -13.89 -22.69
N PHE A 232 -35.51 -13.45 -22.71
CA PHE A 232 -34.68 -13.46 -23.93
C PHE A 232 -34.50 -14.87 -24.51
N ASN A 233 -34.28 -15.85 -23.64
CA ASN A 233 -34.12 -17.26 -24.02
C ASN A 233 -35.46 -18.00 -24.25
N ARG A 234 -36.61 -17.31 -24.13
CA ARG A 234 -37.97 -17.89 -24.24
C ARG A 234 -38.20 -19.08 -23.30
N GLN A 235 -37.67 -19.00 -22.09
CA GLN A 235 -37.88 -19.99 -21.03
C GLN A 235 -39.19 -19.73 -20.30
N ASN A 236 -39.77 -20.76 -19.66
CA ASN A 236 -40.95 -20.58 -18.82
C ASN A 236 -40.58 -19.75 -17.57
N THR A 237 -41.29 -18.64 -17.35
CA THR A 237 -41.09 -17.70 -16.24
C THR A 237 -42.13 -17.82 -15.12
N ASP A 238 -43.13 -18.70 -15.21
CA ASP A 238 -44.27 -18.80 -14.27
C ASP A 238 -43.82 -19.00 -12.82
N GLY A 239 -42.81 -19.87 -12.63
CA GLY A 239 -42.21 -20.12 -11.31
C GLY A 239 -41.46 -18.91 -10.76
N LEU A 240 -40.79 -18.15 -11.64
CA LEU A 240 -40.04 -16.96 -11.27
C LEU A 240 -40.97 -15.79 -10.94
N ILE A 241 -42.05 -15.62 -11.70
CA ILE A 241 -43.11 -14.64 -11.41
C ILE A 241 -43.72 -14.91 -10.04
N SER A 242 -44.03 -16.17 -9.72
CA SER A 242 -44.60 -16.56 -8.43
C SER A 242 -43.64 -16.24 -7.27
N GLU A 243 -42.34 -16.50 -7.43
CA GLU A 243 -41.32 -16.16 -6.43
C GLU A 243 -41.17 -14.64 -6.27
N CYS A 244 -41.16 -13.88 -7.37
CA CYS A 244 -41.09 -12.43 -7.33
C CYS A 244 -42.32 -11.81 -6.64
N LYS A 245 -43.53 -12.30 -6.90
CA LYS A 245 -44.76 -11.85 -6.21
C LYS A 245 -44.67 -12.07 -4.69
N ALA A 246 -44.29 -13.27 -4.27
CA ALA A 246 -44.13 -13.59 -2.85
C ALA A 246 -43.07 -12.73 -2.15
N LEU A 247 -41.99 -12.36 -2.86
CA LEU A 247 -40.96 -11.48 -2.32
C LEU A 247 -41.37 -10.00 -2.31
N TYR A 248 -42.15 -9.57 -3.31
CA TYR A 248 -42.67 -8.21 -3.40
C TYR A 248 -43.54 -7.86 -2.18
N ASP A 249 -44.37 -8.79 -1.72
CA ASP A 249 -45.21 -8.62 -0.52
C ASP A 249 -44.38 -8.44 0.77
N LEU A 250 -43.13 -8.88 0.78
CA LEU A 250 -42.21 -8.77 1.92
C LEU A 250 -41.36 -7.49 1.89
N VAL A 251 -41.44 -6.68 0.84
CA VAL A 251 -40.69 -5.42 0.73
C VAL A 251 -41.34 -4.34 1.62
N PRO A 252 -40.58 -3.68 2.51
CA PRO A 252 -41.07 -2.57 3.33
C PRO A 252 -41.72 -1.48 2.47
N LYS A 253 -42.75 -0.81 2.98
CA LYS A 253 -43.48 0.22 2.21
C LYS A 253 -42.57 1.38 1.80
N GLU A 254 -41.58 1.68 2.64
CA GLU A 254 -40.59 2.74 2.44
C GLU A 254 -39.63 2.45 1.26
N GLU A 255 -39.50 1.18 0.85
CA GLU A 255 -38.62 0.75 -0.25
C GLU A 255 -39.40 0.52 -1.56
N ARG A 256 -40.72 0.76 -1.58
CA ARG A 256 -41.58 0.47 -2.75
C ARG A 256 -41.38 1.44 -3.92
N ASP A 257 -40.82 2.62 -3.66
CA ASP A 257 -40.52 3.63 -4.67
C ASP A 257 -39.20 3.34 -5.41
N ASN A 258 -38.59 2.17 -5.20
CA ASN A 258 -37.34 1.80 -5.85
C ASN A 258 -37.54 1.52 -7.36
N PRO A 259 -36.73 2.10 -8.26
CA PRO A 259 -36.90 1.96 -9.71
C PRO A 259 -36.77 0.52 -10.22
N ILE A 260 -36.09 -0.36 -9.47
CA ILE A 260 -36.00 -1.79 -9.80
C ILE A 260 -37.38 -2.44 -9.77
N LEU A 261 -38.26 -2.02 -8.86
CA LEU A 261 -39.59 -2.58 -8.72
C LEU A 261 -40.49 -2.19 -9.89
N GLU A 262 -40.39 -0.95 -10.36
CA GLU A 262 -41.10 -0.48 -11.57
C GLU A 262 -40.61 -1.26 -12.81
N ASP A 263 -39.30 -1.43 -12.96
CA ASP A 263 -38.74 -2.18 -14.10
C ASP A 263 -39.14 -3.67 -14.05
N LEU A 264 -39.16 -4.26 -12.85
CA LEU A 264 -39.62 -5.64 -12.65
C LEU A 264 -41.12 -5.80 -12.93
N GLN A 265 -41.94 -4.81 -12.58
CA GLN A 265 -43.36 -4.77 -12.93
C GLN A 265 -43.54 -4.72 -14.45
N ASN A 266 -42.83 -3.82 -15.13
CA ASN A 266 -42.85 -3.71 -16.59
C ASN A 266 -42.40 -5.00 -17.30
N LEU A 267 -41.54 -5.80 -16.65
CA LEU A 267 -41.03 -7.05 -17.20
C LEU A 267 -41.96 -8.26 -16.98
N LEU A 268 -42.73 -8.30 -15.89
CA LEU A 268 -43.36 -9.54 -15.40
C LEU A 268 -44.80 -9.39 -14.85
N ASP A 269 -45.41 -8.20 -14.85
CA ASP A 269 -46.75 -7.93 -14.31
C ASP A 269 -46.95 -8.49 -12.88
N ILE A 270 -46.15 -7.98 -11.94
CA ILE A 270 -46.03 -8.55 -10.58
C ILE A 270 -47.05 -7.98 -9.60
N VAL A 271 -47.67 -6.83 -9.89
CA VAL A 271 -48.70 -6.25 -9.01
C VAL A 271 -49.89 -7.21 -8.92
N PRO A 272 -50.34 -7.61 -7.72
CA PRO A 272 -51.64 -8.25 -7.57
C PRO A 272 -52.70 -7.26 -8.07
N GLN A 273 -53.56 -7.66 -9.01
CA GLN A 273 -54.79 -6.91 -9.24
C GLN A 273 -55.49 -6.85 -7.88
N GLU A 274 -55.48 -5.69 -7.23
CA GLU A 274 -56.48 -5.39 -6.22
C GLU A 274 -57.79 -5.52 -6.98
N GLU A 275 -58.52 -6.60 -6.70
CA GLU A 275 -59.90 -6.73 -7.13
C GLU A 275 -60.58 -5.42 -6.71
N GLU A 276 -61.05 -4.67 -7.71
CA GLU A 276 -62.06 -3.65 -7.51
C GLU A 276 -63.15 -4.29 -6.64
N GLN A 277 -63.15 -3.98 -5.35
CA GLN A 277 -64.30 -4.27 -4.50
C GLN A 277 -65.41 -3.34 -4.96
N GLU A 278 -66.12 -3.80 -6.00
CA GLU A 278 -67.55 -3.60 -6.13
C GLU A 278 -68.21 -4.03 -4.81
N GLU A 279 -68.45 -3.08 -3.91
CA GLU A 279 -69.61 -3.13 -3.04
C GLU A 279 -70.47 -1.88 -3.27
N ASN A 280 -71.48 -2.09 -4.10
CA ASN A 280 -72.77 -1.43 -4.01
C ASN A 280 -73.24 -1.35 -2.55
N GLU A 281 -73.40 -0.15 -2.00
CA GLU A 281 -74.47 0.13 -1.04
C GLU A 281 -75.13 1.48 -1.38
N LEU A 282 -76.22 1.35 -2.13
CA LEU A 282 -77.55 1.93 -1.90
C LEU A 282 -77.71 3.45 -1.77
N GLU A 283 -78.48 3.96 -2.73
CA GLU A 283 -79.37 5.11 -2.65
C GLU A 283 -79.98 5.31 -1.25
N ASP A 284 -79.90 6.53 -0.73
CA ASP A 284 -81.06 7.12 -0.06
C ASP A 284 -81.09 8.64 -0.25
N ASP A 285 -82.19 9.07 -0.87
CA ASP A 285 -82.66 10.44 -1.07
C ASP A 285 -82.73 11.23 0.25
N VAL A 286 -82.19 12.45 0.31
CA VAL A 286 -82.93 13.65 0.76
C VAL A 286 -82.35 14.90 0.09
N PRO A 287 -83.19 15.77 -0.51
CA PRO A 287 -82.75 17.01 -1.14
C PRO A 287 -82.79 18.22 -0.20
N ASP A 288 -82.12 19.28 -0.66
CA ASP A 288 -82.47 20.70 -0.53
C ASP A 288 -81.88 21.50 0.66
N ALA A 289 -80.95 22.40 0.35
CA ALA A 289 -81.07 23.84 0.65
C ALA A 289 -79.80 24.62 0.20
N MET A 290 -79.97 25.32 -0.92
CA MET A 290 -79.48 26.66 -1.28
C MET A 290 -78.25 27.30 -0.61
N GLU A 291 -77.36 27.75 -1.51
CA GLU A 291 -76.75 29.09 -1.61
C GLU A 291 -75.86 29.60 -0.47
N THR A 292 -74.56 29.85 -0.73
CA THR A 292 -74.06 31.16 -1.19
C THR A 292 -72.52 31.19 -1.32
N ASN A 293 -72.06 31.49 -2.53
CA ASN A 293 -71.04 32.49 -2.93
C ASN A 293 -69.72 32.74 -2.15
N THR A 294 -68.69 33.00 -2.99
CA THR A 294 -67.47 33.82 -2.82
C THR A 294 -66.36 33.26 -1.93
N SER A 295 -65.06 33.43 -2.17
CA SER A 295 -64.17 33.92 -3.24
C SER A 295 -62.75 33.75 -2.67
N ASP A 296 -61.74 33.60 -3.52
CA ASP A 296 -60.31 33.93 -3.27
C ASP A 296 -59.50 33.03 -2.32
N LEU A 297 -58.19 32.84 -2.41
CA LEU A 297 -57.13 32.91 -3.44
C LEU A 297 -55.83 32.64 -2.63
N GLU A 298 -54.93 31.76 -3.10
CA GLU A 298 -53.50 31.63 -2.67
C GLU A 298 -53.26 31.21 -1.18
N ASP A 299 -52.19 30.56 -0.71
CA ASP A 299 -50.78 30.51 -1.12
C ASP A 299 -50.04 29.34 -0.38
N LEU A 300 -48.84 29.04 -0.88
CA LEU A 300 -47.76 28.11 -0.51
C LEU A 300 -47.46 27.81 0.98
N GLY A 301 -46.91 26.61 1.22
CA GLY A 301 -45.60 26.51 1.90
C GLY A 301 -45.47 25.71 3.20
N GLU A 302 -44.76 24.58 3.09
CA GLU A 302 -43.66 24.13 3.98
C GLU A 302 -43.93 23.41 5.34
N TYR A 303 -43.59 22.12 5.32
CA TYR A 303 -42.97 21.29 6.38
C TYR A 303 -41.63 21.90 6.87
N PRO A 304 -41.01 21.50 8.02
CA PRO A 304 -40.86 20.10 8.46
C PRO A 304 -40.89 19.78 9.96
N GLN A 305 -41.13 18.50 10.27
CA GLN A 305 -40.90 17.88 11.57
C GLN A 305 -39.80 16.82 11.47
N SER A 306 -38.81 16.95 12.35
CA SER A 306 -37.75 16.01 12.66
C SER A 306 -38.24 14.85 13.53
N ILE A 307 -37.88 13.60 13.22
CA ILE A 307 -37.92 12.49 14.18
C ILE A 307 -36.64 11.65 14.09
N GLN A 308 -36.06 11.42 15.27
CA GLN A 308 -34.86 10.66 15.58
C GLN A 308 -35.08 9.15 15.41
N LEU A 309 -34.04 8.43 14.97
CA LEU A 309 -34.01 6.97 14.93
C LEU A 309 -33.03 6.42 15.96
N ASP A 310 -33.51 5.48 16.76
CA ASP A 310 -32.80 4.84 17.86
C ASP A 310 -32.09 3.53 17.44
N ARG A 311 -30.91 3.37 18.01
CA ARG A 311 -29.95 2.25 18.13
C ARG A 311 -30.34 0.81 17.74
N ILE A 312 -29.39 0.13 17.07
CA ILE A 312 -29.07 -1.30 17.27
C ILE A 312 -27.54 -1.51 17.39
N ASP A 313 -27.18 -2.38 18.34
CA ASP A 313 -25.85 -2.77 18.85
C ASP A 313 -24.80 -3.23 17.81
N VAL A 314 -23.56 -2.72 17.98
CA VAL A 314 -22.33 -3.25 17.37
C VAL A 314 -21.41 -3.72 18.50
N SER A 315 -21.22 -5.04 18.60
CA SER A 315 -20.26 -5.67 19.51
C SER A 315 -18.90 -5.83 18.84
N THR A 316 -17.90 -5.22 19.48
CA THR A 316 -16.48 -5.60 19.54
C THR A 316 -15.62 -5.51 18.28
N CYS A 317 -15.04 -4.32 18.09
CA CYS A 317 -13.73 -4.10 17.45
C CYS A 317 -12.82 -3.42 18.50
N PRO A 318 -11.62 -3.92 18.84
CA PRO A 318 -10.72 -3.20 19.74
C PRO A 318 -9.88 -2.18 18.95
N VAL A 319 -10.18 -0.89 19.15
CA VAL A 319 -9.32 0.17 19.72
C VAL A 319 -7.84 0.08 19.26
N ASP A 320 -7.25 0.98 18.46
CA ASP A 320 -7.15 2.43 18.60
C ASP A 320 -6.88 3.09 17.23
N MET A 321 -7.78 3.95 16.75
CA MET A 321 -7.39 5.12 15.94
C MET A 321 -8.55 6.12 15.93
N LEU A 322 -8.18 7.40 16.16
CA LEU A 322 -8.99 8.63 16.17
C LEU A 322 -9.68 9.05 17.48
N LEU A 323 -9.06 10.04 18.14
CA LEU A 323 -9.66 11.29 18.61
C LEU A 323 -8.50 12.32 18.64
N ALA A 324 -8.63 13.62 18.35
CA ALA A 324 -9.67 14.48 17.80
C ALA A 324 -9.09 15.92 17.74
N LEU A 325 -9.89 16.84 17.18
CA LEU A 325 -9.89 18.31 17.24
C LEU A 325 -9.30 18.99 15.99
N GLU A 326 -10.11 19.47 15.03
CA GLU A 326 -11.12 20.55 15.15
C GLU A 326 -10.66 21.71 16.04
N ASN A 327 -10.05 22.74 15.44
CA ASN A 327 -10.61 24.09 15.38
C ASN A 327 -9.67 25.16 14.79
N SER A 328 -10.29 26.06 14.04
CA SER A 328 -9.92 27.46 13.72
C SER A 328 -8.67 27.75 12.87
N CYS A 329 -8.95 28.03 11.60
CA CYS A 329 -8.14 28.82 10.68
C CYS A 329 -8.11 30.31 11.11
N PRO A 330 -7.02 31.04 10.80
CA PRO A 330 -7.20 32.25 10.01
C PRO A 330 -6.22 32.35 8.82
N GLU A 331 -6.72 32.94 7.73
CA GLU A 331 -5.97 33.33 6.50
C GLU A 331 -4.68 34.12 6.81
N PRO A 332 -3.69 34.10 5.90
CA PRO A 332 -3.62 35.22 4.94
C PRO A 332 -3.16 34.82 3.52
N THR A 333 -3.91 35.31 2.54
CA THR A 333 -3.48 36.13 1.39
C THR A 333 -2.07 35.89 0.78
N GLY A 334 -2.02 35.48 -0.48
CA GLY A 334 -0.82 35.68 -1.32
C GLY A 334 -0.68 34.75 -2.52
N ILE A 335 -1.38 35.05 -3.61
CA ILE A 335 -1.07 34.54 -4.95
C ILE A 335 0.26 35.16 -5.41
N PRO A 336 1.12 34.40 -6.11
CA PRO A 336 1.64 34.93 -7.36
C PRO A 336 1.50 33.96 -8.53
N SER A 337 1.06 34.58 -9.62
CA SER A 337 0.69 34.09 -10.94
C SER A 337 1.86 33.90 -11.91
N LEU A 338 1.71 32.91 -12.81
CA LEU A 338 2.20 32.79 -14.20
C LEU A 338 3.74 32.65 -14.45
N PRO A 339 4.21 32.12 -15.63
CA PRO A 339 3.50 32.03 -16.92
C PRO A 339 3.60 30.71 -17.72
N SER A 340 2.58 30.47 -18.55
CA SER A 340 2.63 29.65 -19.76
C SER A 340 3.43 30.33 -20.88
N PRO A 341 4.04 29.57 -21.81
CA PRO A 341 4.25 30.03 -23.17
C PRO A 341 3.23 29.41 -24.13
N ALA A 342 2.79 30.24 -25.07
CA ALA A 342 1.78 29.96 -26.08
C ALA A 342 2.41 29.71 -27.47
N ASN A 343 1.59 29.11 -28.34
CA ASN A 343 1.59 29.16 -29.82
C ASN A 343 2.68 28.29 -30.52
N THR A 344 2.41 27.52 -31.58
CA THR A 344 1.74 27.92 -32.84
C THR A 344 1.44 26.69 -33.76
N VAL A 345 0.18 26.49 -34.20
CA VAL A 345 -0.38 26.36 -35.60
C VAL A 345 0.48 25.54 -36.62
N THR A 346 0.06 24.54 -37.44
CA THR A 346 -1.14 24.36 -38.32
C THR A 346 -1.19 22.98 -39.04
N SER A 347 -2.43 22.51 -39.30
CA SER A 347 -3.05 21.85 -40.49
C SER A 347 -2.81 20.40 -40.98
N ASP A 348 -3.94 19.67 -40.94
CA ASP A 348 -4.70 18.93 -41.98
C ASP A 348 -4.04 17.95 -42.96
N GLN A 349 -4.47 16.68 -42.90
CA GLN A 349 -5.05 15.98 -44.07
C GLN A 349 -5.87 14.72 -43.72
N GLU A 350 -6.90 14.49 -44.53
CA GLU A 350 -8.06 13.61 -44.35
C GLU A 350 -7.85 12.11 -44.72
N MET A 351 -8.69 11.29 -44.06
CA MET A 351 -9.37 10.03 -44.45
C MET A 351 -8.78 9.06 -45.50
N THR A 352 -8.73 7.76 -45.13
CA THR A 352 -9.66 6.71 -45.66
C THR A 352 -9.53 5.35 -44.94
N GLN A 353 -10.65 4.63 -44.89
CA GLN A 353 -10.97 3.33 -44.25
C GLN A 353 -10.04 2.16 -44.67
N SER A 354 -9.78 1.11 -43.86
CA SER A 354 -10.64 -0.09 -43.70
C SER A 354 -9.99 -1.14 -42.77
N HIS A 355 -10.85 -1.94 -42.10
CA HIS A 355 -10.65 -3.12 -41.23
C HIS A 355 -9.38 -3.98 -41.35
N SER A 356 -8.82 -4.39 -40.20
CA SER A 356 -8.51 -5.79 -39.83
C SER A 356 -7.92 -5.93 -38.42
N ILE A 357 -8.22 -7.07 -37.80
CA ILE A 357 -7.92 -7.51 -36.43
C ILE A 357 -6.42 -7.83 -36.22
N SER A 358 -5.94 -7.59 -34.99
CA SER A 358 -4.68 -8.05 -34.35
C SER A 358 -3.41 -7.19 -34.45
N GLN A 359 -2.82 -7.03 -33.26
CA GLN A 359 -1.41 -6.78 -32.91
C GLN A 359 -0.98 -5.38 -32.44
N SER A 360 -0.39 -5.42 -31.24
CA SER A 360 0.79 -4.67 -30.77
C SER A 360 0.67 -3.17 -30.55
N PHE A 361 0.51 -2.78 -29.29
CA PHE A 361 0.83 -1.44 -28.82
C PHE A 361 2.33 -1.34 -28.50
N SER A 362 3.06 -0.58 -29.31
CA SER A 362 4.36 0.01 -28.94
C SER A 362 4.61 1.28 -29.73
N SER A 363 4.73 2.40 -29.00
CA SER A 363 5.62 3.57 -29.19
C SER A 363 5.00 4.80 -28.47
N ARG A 364 5.60 5.32 -27.38
CA ARG A 364 6.63 6.40 -27.32
C ARG A 364 6.04 7.76 -27.78
N VAL A 365 6.04 8.88 -27.03
CA VAL A 365 7.09 9.55 -26.22
C VAL A 365 6.45 10.64 -25.32
N PHE A 366 6.85 10.76 -24.03
CA PHE A 366 7.33 12.01 -23.39
C PHE A 366 7.95 11.70 -22.01
N ASP A 367 9.20 12.15 -21.83
CA ASP A 367 10.09 12.19 -20.65
C ASP A 367 10.09 11.02 -19.64
N GLY A 368 11.01 10.09 -19.90
CA GLY A 368 11.20 8.85 -19.15
C GLY A 368 11.93 9.02 -17.83
N ILE A 369 11.23 8.67 -16.75
CA ILE A 369 11.84 7.93 -15.64
C ILE A 369 11.75 6.45 -16.02
N PRO A 370 12.86 5.70 -16.14
CA PRO A 370 12.77 4.28 -16.44
C PRO A 370 12.11 3.55 -15.26
N THR A 371 10.91 3.04 -15.48
CA THR A 371 10.24 2.07 -14.61
C THR A 371 10.99 0.74 -14.69
N GLN A 372 12.05 0.61 -13.90
CA GLN A 372 12.69 -0.69 -13.65
C GLN A 372 11.84 -1.47 -12.65
N THR A 373 11.22 -2.54 -13.12
CA THR A 373 10.69 -3.59 -12.23
C THR A 373 11.85 -4.43 -11.70
N PHE A 374 11.75 -4.89 -10.46
CA PHE A 374 12.85 -5.57 -9.74
C PHE A 374 13.41 -6.83 -10.43
N PHE A 375 12.61 -7.47 -11.28
CA PHE A 375 12.98 -8.66 -12.05
C PHE A 375 13.36 -8.36 -13.50
N SER A 376 13.43 -7.09 -13.89
CA SER A 376 14.00 -6.72 -15.18
C SER A 376 15.52 -6.97 -15.17
N PRO A 377 16.11 -7.49 -16.25
CA PRO A 377 17.57 -7.58 -16.34
C PRO A 377 18.14 -6.17 -16.16
N PRO A 378 19.14 -5.98 -15.27
CA PRO A 378 19.65 -4.64 -14.98
C PRO A 378 20.18 -4.04 -16.28
N PRO A 379 19.83 -2.78 -16.61
CA PRO A 379 20.59 -2.08 -17.63
C PRO A 379 22.04 -2.07 -17.17
N GLN A 380 22.96 -2.40 -18.07
CA GLN A 380 24.39 -2.29 -17.87
C GLN A 380 24.77 -0.82 -17.69
N VAL A 381 24.43 -0.25 -16.54
CA VAL A 381 25.08 0.94 -16.03
C VAL A 381 26.33 0.42 -15.35
N GLN A 382 27.47 0.85 -15.88
CA GLN A 382 28.77 0.60 -15.26
C GLN A 382 28.65 1.00 -13.78
N ALA A 383 28.89 0.05 -12.88
CA ALA A 383 29.00 0.33 -11.46
C ALA A 383 30.14 1.34 -11.27
N GLU A 384 29.81 2.62 -11.12
CA GLU A 384 30.73 3.56 -10.47
C GLU A 384 30.90 3.03 -9.03
N ASP A 385 32.15 2.79 -8.63
CA ASP A 385 32.54 2.14 -7.37
C ASP A 385 31.89 2.86 -6.16
N GLU A 386 30.78 2.31 -5.67
CA GLU A 386 29.99 2.88 -4.59
C GLU A 386 30.74 2.79 -3.25
N LEU A 387 30.91 3.96 -2.61
CA LEU A 387 31.33 4.20 -1.21
C LEU A 387 32.67 3.55 -0.77
N PRO A 388 33.82 4.11 -1.21
CA PRO A 388 35.15 3.60 -0.86
C PRO A 388 35.46 3.57 0.65
N HIS A 389 34.76 4.37 1.47
CA HIS A 389 35.02 4.46 2.91
C HIS A 389 34.46 3.25 3.69
N SER A 390 33.29 2.74 3.30
CA SER A 390 32.70 1.55 3.94
C SER A 390 33.54 0.31 3.67
N ARG A 391 33.99 0.15 2.43
CA ARG A 391 34.94 -0.89 2.03
C ARG A 391 36.28 -0.76 2.74
N ALA A 392 36.84 0.46 2.80
CA ALA A 392 38.09 0.71 3.50
C ALA A 392 38.00 0.39 5.00
N LEU A 393 36.86 0.70 5.66
CA LEU A 393 36.61 0.34 7.05
C LEU A 393 36.59 -1.18 7.25
N GLN A 394 35.83 -1.90 6.42
CA GLN A 394 35.73 -3.36 6.50
C GLN A 394 37.11 -4.02 6.30
N LEU A 395 37.87 -3.61 5.29
CA LEU A 395 39.21 -4.13 5.02
C LEU A 395 40.21 -3.78 6.14
N GLY A 396 40.14 -2.57 6.68
CA GLY A 396 40.96 -2.15 7.82
C GLY A 396 40.70 -3.02 9.06
N LEU A 397 39.43 -3.30 9.36
CA LEU A 397 39.04 -4.15 10.48
C LEU A 397 39.36 -5.63 10.22
N GLU A 398 39.19 -6.11 8.99
CA GLU A 398 39.61 -7.46 8.58
C GLU A 398 41.13 -7.62 8.77
N LYS A 399 41.93 -6.62 8.37
CA LYS A 399 43.39 -6.67 8.49
C LYS A 399 43.86 -6.83 9.93
N ILE A 400 43.31 -6.03 10.86
CA ILE A 400 43.71 -6.11 12.28
C ILE A 400 43.17 -7.37 12.98
N THR A 401 42.14 -8.02 12.42
CA THR A 401 41.55 -9.25 12.96
C THR A 401 42.04 -10.52 12.27
N ALA A 402 42.74 -10.42 11.12
CA ALA A 402 43.19 -11.54 10.30
C ALA A 402 43.98 -12.58 11.10
N HIS A 403 44.90 -12.13 11.97
CA HIS A 403 45.73 -13.00 12.80
C HIS A 403 45.17 -13.27 14.19
N SER A 404 43.98 -12.73 14.52
CA SER A 404 43.35 -12.98 15.82
C SER A 404 42.89 -14.44 15.91
N ARG A 405 43.31 -15.10 17.00
CA ARG A 405 42.83 -16.43 17.39
C ARG A 405 41.83 -16.38 18.56
N ASP A 406 41.55 -15.18 19.05
CA ASP A 406 40.72 -14.96 20.23
C ASP A 406 39.35 -14.35 19.84
N PRO A 407 38.25 -15.11 19.95
CA PRO A 407 36.90 -14.59 19.74
C PRO A 407 36.56 -13.41 20.65
N ARG A 408 37.14 -13.35 21.86
CA ARG A 408 36.91 -12.24 22.80
C ARG A 408 37.47 -10.93 22.27
N PHE A 409 38.55 -10.96 21.49
CA PHE A 409 39.06 -9.73 20.86
C PHE A 409 38.04 -9.17 19.86
N LEU A 410 37.39 -10.02 19.06
CA LEU A 410 36.35 -9.63 18.11
C LEU A 410 35.12 -9.08 18.83
N ALA A 411 34.67 -9.77 19.89
CA ALA A 411 33.56 -9.32 20.75
C ALA A 411 33.86 -7.95 21.37
N ASN A 412 35.07 -7.74 21.89
CA ASN A 412 35.48 -6.47 22.47
C ASN A 412 35.57 -5.35 21.42
N LEU A 413 36.04 -5.66 20.21
CA LEU A 413 36.11 -4.71 19.11
C LEU A 413 34.71 -4.28 18.65
N LEU A 414 33.78 -5.21 18.51
CA LEU A 414 32.39 -4.90 18.20
C LEU A 414 31.71 -4.08 19.31
N CYS A 415 32.00 -4.42 20.57
CA CYS A 415 31.55 -3.65 21.74
C CYS A 415 32.14 -2.22 21.75
N LEU A 416 33.37 -2.04 21.26
CA LEU A 416 34.01 -0.74 21.11
C LEU A 416 33.34 0.11 20.01
N ILE A 417 32.96 -0.51 18.91
CA ILE A 417 32.18 0.14 17.84
C ILE A 417 30.80 0.57 18.38
N ALA A 418 30.12 -0.29 19.14
CA ALA A 418 28.87 0.07 19.81
C ALA A 418 29.03 1.28 20.74
N ASP A 419 30.16 1.36 21.45
CA ASP A 419 30.50 2.47 22.34
C ASP A 419 30.64 3.82 21.60
N PHE A 420 31.04 3.83 20.33
CA PHE A 420 31.11 5.05 19.51
C PHE A 420 29.70 5.67 19.36
N PHE A 421 28.72 4.85 18.99
CA PHE A 421 27.33 5.28 18.83
C PHE A 421 26.65 5.59 20.16
N ASN A 422 26.88 4.77 21.19
CA ASN A 422 26.30 4.98 22.52
C ASN A 422 26.75 6.31 23.16
N LYS A 423 28.00 6.72 22.90
CA LYS A 423 28.54 8.01 23.36
C LYS A 423 28.13 9.20 22.49
N ASN A 424 27.26 8.98 21.49
CA ASN A 424 26.82 9.97 20.51
C ASN A 424 27.98 10.68 19.81
N LYS A 425 29.03 9.91 19.48
CA LYS A 425 30.18 10.45 18.73
C LYS A 425 29.90 10.55 17.23
N ALA A 426 28.90 9.83 16.72
CA ALA A 426 28.41 9.97 15.36
C ALA A 426 27.54 11.25 15.25
N HIS A 427 28.18 12.41 15.09
CA HIS A 427 27.51 13.71 15.17
C HIS A 427 26.41 13.94 14.14
N TYR A 428 26.48 13.25 13.01
CA TYR A 428 25.53 13.38 11.92
C TYR A 428 24.35 12.42 12.00
N ILE A 429 24.43 11.41 12.86
CA ILE A 429 23.34 10.47 13.08
C ILE A 429 22.44 11.03 14.18
N GLN A 430 21.13 10.98 13.96
CA GLN A 430 20.18 11.33 15.00
C GLN A 430 20.42 10.48 16.25
N LYS A 431 20.36 11.13 17.42
CA LYS A 431 20.65 10.50 18.71
C LYS A 431 19.87 9.19 18.94
N GLN A 432 18.61 9.14 18.51
CA GLN A 432 17.76 7.94 18.64
C GLN A 432 18.31 6.78 17.81
N ASN A 433 18.67 7.03 16.55
CA ASN A 433 19.24 6.03 15.65
C ASN A 433 20.60 5.56 16.15
N ALA A 434 21.44 6.46 16.68
CA ALA A 434 22.71 6.08 17.31
C ALA A 434 22.51 5.16 18.54
N ILE A 435 21.48 5.40 19.36
CA ILE A 435 21.14 4.52 20.49
C ILE A 435 20.67 3.15 20.00
N VAL A 436 19.87 3.08 18.94
CA VAL A 436 19.40 1.82 18.33
C VAL A 436 20.57 1.03 17.74
N LEU A 437 21.45 1.70 16.97
CA LEU A 437 22.70 1.13 16.45
C LEU A 437 23.55 0.53 17.57
N ALA A 438 23.78 1.29 18.64
CA ALA A 438 24.55 0.81 19.78
C ALA A 438 23.90 -0.43 20.41
N HIS A 439 22.58 -0.39 20.61
CA HIS A 439 21.83 -1.51 21.16
C HIS A 439 21.96 -2.78 20.30
N ASP A 440 21.84 -2.66 18.98
CA ASP A 440 21.96 -3.80 18.07
C ASP A 440 23.38 -4.36 18.05
N LEU A 441 24.39 -3.50 17.97
CA LEU A 441 25.78 -3.93 18.03
C LEU A 441 26.11 -4.65 19.34
N TYR A 442 25.62 -4.16 20.50
CA TYR A 442 25.80 -4.89 21.76
C TYR A 442 25.07 -6.23 21.78
N LYS A 443 23.91 -6.36 21.11
CA LYS A 443 23.24 -7.67 20.96
C LYS A 443 24.05 -8.62 20.07
N GLN A 444 24.64 -8.11 18.98
CA GLN A 444 25.46 -8.90 18.07
C GLN A 444 26.73 -9.44 18.75
N VAL A 445 27.26 -8.76 19.77
CA VAL A 445 28.37 -9.27 20.60
C VAL A 445 28.07 -10.65 21.19
N PHE A 446 26.81 -10.94 21.55
CA PHE A 446 26.45 -12.24 22.13
C PHE A 446 26.50 -13.42 21.15
N LYS A 447 26.52 -13.15 19.84
CA LYS A 447 26.79 -14.18 18.82
C LYS A 447 28.26 -14.61 18.82
N ILE A 448 29.15 -13.77 19.36
CA ILE A 448 30.61 -14.02 19.41
C ILE A 448 31.04 -14.47 20.81
N ASP A 449 30.55 -13.81 21.86
CA ASP A 449 30.79 -14.15 23.26
C ASP A 449 29.49 -14.01 24.08
N PRO A 450 28.76 -15.11 24.31
CA PRO A 450 27.48 -15.09 25.04
C PRO A 450 27.58 -14.54 26.47
N HIS A 451 28.76 -14.59 27.09
CA HIS A 451 28.97 -14.17 28.48
C HIS A 451 29.70 -12.82 28.58
N HIS A 452 29.70 -12.03 27.50
CA HIS A 452 30.44 -10.78 27.43
C HIS A 452 29.92 -9.73 28.42
N HIS A 453 30.58 -9.62 29.58
CA HIS A 453 30.13 -8.83 30.73
C HIS A 453 29.80 -7.37 30.39
N ARG A 454 30.67 -6.71 29.62
CA ARG A 454 30.49 -5.30 29.24
C ARG A 454 29.26 -5.10 28.35
N ALA A 455 28.97 -6.02 27.44
CA ALA A 455 27.81 -5.90 26.56
C ALA A 455 26.50 -6.08 27.35
N ILE A 456 26.50 -7.01 28.32
CA ILE A 456 25.37 -7.19 29.27
C ILE A 456 25.11 -5.90 30.05
N GLU A 457 26.16 -5.31 30.62
CA GLU A 457 26.05 -4.07 31.40
C GLU A 457 25.54 -2.92 30.53
N LYS A 458 26.11 -2.74 29.33
CA LYS A 458 25.73 -1.66 28.40
C LYS A 458 24.29 -1.81 27.89
N LEU A 459 23.85 -3.02 27.56
CA LEU A 459 22.46 -3.26 27.16
C LEU A 459 21.48 -2.99 28.29
N ARG A 460 21.82 -3.38 29.52
CA ARG A 460 21.00 -3.05 30.69
C ARG A 460 20.90 -1.53 30.87
N ASN A 461 22.02 -0.83 30.78
CA ASN A 461 22.07 0.62 30.92
C ASN A 461 21.26 1.33 29.82
N ILE A 462 21.39 0.93 28.56
CA ILE A 462 20.58 1.45 27.45
C ILE A 462 19.09 1.16 27.67
N GLY A 463 18.74 -0.06 28.10
CA GLY A 463 17.37 -0.44 28.39
C GLY A 463 16.73 0.37 29.51
N ILE A 464 17.51 0.78 30.52
CA ILE A 464 17.05 1.66 31.62
C ILE A 464 16.95 3.11 31.14
N GLN A 465 17.99 3.63 30.49
CA GLN A 465 18.06 5.05 30.10
C GLN A 465 17.14 5.41 28.94
N HIS A 466 16.87 4.46 28.05
CA HIS A 466 16.11 4.66 26.82
C HIS A 466 14.95 3.66 26.70
N SER A 467 14.31 3.33 27.83
CA SER A 467 13.26 2.31 27.92
C SER A 467 12.13 2.51 26.91
N ARG A 468 11.64 3.74 26.70
CA ARG A 468 10.58 4.03 25.73
C ARG A 468 11.01 3.68 24.30
N LEU A 469 12.18 4.14 23.87
CA LEU A 469 12.72 3.89 22.53
C LEU A 469 12.99 2.39 22.31
N ILE A 470 13.65 1.74 23.27
CA ILE A 470 14.05 0.34 23.17
C ILE A 470 12.86 -0.61 23.27
N ASN A 471 11.85 -0.30 24.08
CA ASN A 471 10.65 -1.13 24.18
C ASN A 471 9.84 -1.09 22.88
N SER A 472 9.65 0.09 22.28
CA SER A 472 9.05 0.22 20.95
C SER A 472 9.87 -0.54 19.91
N TYR A 473 11.21 -0.41 19.95
CA TYR A 473 12.11 -1.10 19.03
C TYR A 473 12.13 -2.63 19.20
N ARG A 474 11.91 -3.17 20.41
CA ARG A 474 11.89 -4.62 20.65
C ARG A 474 10.82 -5.37 19.86
N HIS A 475 9.71 -4.70 19.52
CA HIS A 475 8.69 -5.26 18.63
C HIS A 475 9.22 -5.49 17.21
N PHE A 476 10.21 -4.70 16.79
CA PHE A 476 10.82 -4.73 15.46
C PHE A 476 12.21 -5.38 15.42
N SER A 477 12.79 -5.74 16.57
CA SER A 477 14.11 -6.37 16.65
C SER A 477 13.94 -7.87 16.86
N ASN A 478 14.50 -8.70 15.97
CA ASN A 478 14.58 -10.13 16.21
C ASN A 478 15.35 -10.32 17.52
N ALA A 479 14.72 -10.94 18.52
CA ALA A 479 15.48 -11.51 19.62
C ALA A 479 16.48 -12.49 18.97
N PRO A 480 17.79 -12.41 19.25
CA PRO A 480 18.71 -13.40 18.73
C PRO A 480 18.17 -14.78 19.07
N GLN A 481 18.12 -15.67 18.08
CA GLN A 481 17.81 -17.08 18.33
C GLN A 481 18.64 -17.52 19.53
N SER A 482 17.99 -18.23 20.45
CA SER A 482 18.53 -18.71 21.72
C SER A 482 20.03 -18.99 21.64
N PRO A 483 20.83 -18.60 22.66
CA PRO A 483 22.27 -18.71 22.61
C PRO A 483 22.65 -20.10 22.08
N ILE A 484 23.45 -20.10 21.00
CA ILE A 484 24.03 -21.33 20.45
C ILE A 484 24.57 -22.09 21.67
N PRO A 485 24.22 -23.39 21.83
CA PRO A 485 24.63 -24.18 22.98
C PRO A 485 26.13 -23.98 23.21
N SER A 486 26.57 -23.88 24.47
CA SER A 486 27.91 -23.54 24.98
C SER A 486 29.12 -24.37 24.44
N ALA A 487 29.05 -24.92 23.23
CA ALA A 487 30.19 -25.29 22.44
C ALA A 487 31.03 -24.02 22.18
N ALA A 488 32.34 -24.12 22.43
CA ALA A 488 33.27 -23.04 22.17
C ALA A 488 33.11 -22.57 20.70
N ILE A 489 32.58 -21.36 20.50
CA ILE A 489 32.41 -20.77 19.17
C ILE A 489 33.76 -20.83 18.46
N ASN A 490 33.77 -21.43 17.26
CA ASN A 490 34.96 -21.51 16.45
C ASN A 490 35.36 -20.08 16.02
N ILE A 491 36.66 -19.76 16.02
CA ILE A 491 37.16 -18.45 15.57
C ILE A 491 36.66 -18.07 14.17
N THR A 492 36.45 -19.05 13.28
CA THR A 492 35.87 -18.81 11.95
C THR A 492 34.43 -18.30 12.03
N GLU A 493 33.60 -18.90 12.89
CA GLU A 493 32.21 -18.51 13.10
C GLU A 493 32.11 -17.14 13.80
N ALA A 494 33.03 -16.89 14.74
CA ALA A 494 33.18 -15.58 15.38
C ALA A 494 33.56 -14.48 14.37
N LYS A 495 34.47 -14.77 13.43
CA LYS A 495 34.85 -13.85 12.35
C LYS A 495 33.69 -13.59 11.39
N ASN A 496 32.95 -14.63 11.01
CA ASN A 496 31.77 -14.47 10.16
C ASN A 496 30.71 -13.60 10.85
N SER A 497 30.43 -13.85 12.13
CA SER A 497 29.48 -13.05 12.92
C SER A 497 29.94 -11.60 13.07
N PHE A 498 31.24 -11.38 13.25
CA PHE A 498 31.84 -10.04 13.32
C PHE A 498 31.69 -9.30 11.99
N ASN A 499 32.08 -9.92 10.88
CA ASN A 499 31.99 -9.32 9.55
C ASN A 499 30.54 -9.02 9.16
N GLN A 500 29.61 -9.93 9.46
CA GLN A 500 28.18 -9.69 9.26
C GLN A 500 27.71 -8.48 10.06
N ALA A 501 28.11 -8.36 11.32
CA ALA A 501 27.72 -7.20 12.14
C ALA A 501 28.31 -5.88 11.63
N LEU A 502 29.51 -5.91 11.05
CA LEU A 502 30.12 -4.73 10.41
C LEU A 502 29.40 -4.34 9.13
N GLU A 503 29.04 -5.32 8.31
CA GLU A 503 28.29 -5.10 7.08
C GLU A 503 26.91 -4.51 7.38
N GLU A 504 26.18 -5.12 8.33
CA GLU A 504 24.89 -4.59 8.82
C GLU A 504 25.02 -3.15 9.34
N LEU A 505 26.11 -2.83 10.05
CA LEU A 505 26.38 -1.48 10.51
C LEU A 505 26.59 -0.50 9.34
N THR A 506 27.47 -0.83 8.40
CA THR A 506 27.75 0.06 7.25
C THR A 506 26.49 0.33 6.45
N ILE A 507 25.67 -0.70 6.25
CA ILE A 507 24.36 -0.60 5.60
C ILE A 507 23.43 0.36 6.36
N GLN A 508 23.33 0.21 7.68
CA GLN A 508 22.48 1.07 8.50
C GLN A 508 22.96 2.53 8.47
N LEU A 509 24.28 2.77 8.50
CA LEU A 509 24.87 4.11 8.40
C LEU A 509 24.54 4.78 7.07
N GLU A 510 24.71 4.06 5.98
CA GLU A 510 24.40 4.51 4.63
C GLU A 510 22.91 4.80 4.48
N SER A 511 22.06 3.94 5.04
CA SER A 511 20.60 4.12 5.06
C SER A 511 20.19 5.37 5.84
N PHE A 512 20.80 5.63 7.00
CA PHE A 512 20.48 6.82 7.82
C PHE A 512 20.95 8.14 7.18
N LEU A 513 22.01 8.09 6.37
CA LEU A 513 22.66 9.27 5.81
C LEU A 513 22.63 9.28 4.27
N LEU A 514 21.66 8.60 3.66
CA LEU A 514 21.59 8.35 2.21
C LEU A 514 21.66 9.64 1.37
N ASN A 515 21.01 10.71 1.81
CA ASN A 515 21.02 12.00 1.11
C ASN A 515 22.29 12.83 1.35
N GLN A 516 23.19 12.33 2.19
CA GLN A 516 24.34 13.07 2.73
C GLN A 516 25.58 12.17 2.72
N PRO A 517 26.05 11.70 1.53
CA PRO A 517 27.17 10.76 1.42
C PRO A 517 28.47 11.32 2.02
N ALA A 518 28.65 12.64 1.99
CA ALA A 518 29.76 13.29 2.69
C ALA A 518 29.74 13.05 4.21
N LYS A 519 28.56 12.94 4.83
CA LYS A 519 28.42 12.67 6.26
C LYS A 519 28.62 11.19 6.60
N VAL A 520 28.29 10.27 5.68
CA VAL A 520 28.68 8.86 5.81
C VAL A 520 30.20 8.77 5.91
N ARG A 521 30.92 9.42 4.97
CA ARG A 521 32.39 9.46 4.95
C ARG A 521 32.96 9.98 6.27
N ILE A 522 32.52 11.16 6.72
CA ILE A 522 32.99 11.76 7.98
C ILE A 522 32.71 10.84 9.18
N THR A 523 31.51 10.23 9.24
CA THR A 523 31.16 9.34 10.35
C THR A 523 32.04 8.09 10.38
N ILE A 524 32.38 7.54 9.22
CA ILE A 524 33.30 6.39 9.10
C ILE A 524 34.72 6.80 9.49
N ASP A 525 35.20 7.95 9.03
CA ASP A 525 36.52 8.48 9.42
C ASP A 525 36.62 8.68 10.93
N GLU A 526 35.62 9.31 11.54
CA GLU A 526 35.51 9.49 12.98
C GLU A 526 35.49 8.15 13.73
N LEU A 527 34.82 7.14 13.19
CA LEU A 527 34.78 5.80 13.75
C LEU A 527 36.17 5.13 13.69
N VAL A 528 36.86 5.21 12.56
CA VAL A 528 38.23 4.66 12.40
C VAL A 528 39.20 5.34 13.37
N CYS A 529 39.19 6.67 13.43
CA CYS A 529 40.01 7.44 14.37
C CYS A 529 39.69 7.05 15.81
N PHE A 530 38.40 6.92 16.16
CA PHE A 530 37.99 6.52 17.50
C PHE A 530 38.49 5.11 17.86
N ILE A 531 38.34 4.12 16.97
CA ILE A 531 38.82 2.75 17.21
C ILE A 531 40.34 2.75 17.38
N GLY A 532 41.07 3.44 16.49
CA GLY A 532 42.52 3.55 16.52
C GLY A 532 43.04 4.13 17.84
N GLU A 533 42.44 5.23 18.31
CA GLU A 533 42.80 5.82 19.60
C GLU A 533 42.57 4.87 20.78
N GLN A 534 41.46 4.14 20.79
CA GLN A 534 41.09 3.26 21.89
C GLN A 534 41.98 2.00 21.92
N LEU A 535 42.41 1.51 20.76
CA LEU A 535 43.42 0.46 20.62
C LEU A 535 44.80 0.92 21.13
N THR A 536 45.21 2.14 20.76
CA THR A 536 46.46 2.75 21.27
C THR A 536 46.44 2.91 22.78
N LYS A 537 45.30 3.29 23.37
CA LYS A 537 45.12 3.40 24.84
C LYS A 537 45.02 2.03 25.54
N GLY A 538 44.92 0.93 24.80
CA GLY A 538 44.84 -0.42 25.34
C GLY A 538 43.48 -0.80 25.92
N VAL A 539 42.42 -0.07 25.56
CA VAL A 539 41.08 -0.15 26.18
C VAL A 539 40.45 -1.54 26.03
N ILE A 540 40.78 -2.26 24.96
CA ILE A 540 40.28 -3.63 24.71
C ILE A 540 41.37 -4.70 24.70
N THR A 541 42.65 -4.33 24.83
CA THR A 541 43.80 -5.24 24.74
C THR A 541 44.56 -5.42 26.06
N SER A 542 44.07 -4.83 27.16
CA SER A 542 44.69 -4.79 28.51
C SER A 542 46.05 -4.06 28.59
N LYS A 543 46.76 -3.94 27.48
CA LYS A 543 47.99 -3.14 27.31
C LYS A 543 47.84 -2.26 26.06
N PRO A 544 48.42 -1.04 26.05
CA PRO A 544 48.54 -0.20 24.84
C PRO A 544 49.07 -1.00 23.65
N ARG A 545 48.39 -0.93 22.51
CA ARG A 545 48.83 -1.55 21.25
C ARG A 545 48.74 -0.53 20.10
N PRO A 546 49.61 0.49 20.09
CA PRO A 546 49.63 1.51 19.04
C PRO A 546 49.83 0.90 17.65
N GLU A 547 50.51 -0.24 17.56
CA GLU A 547 50.79 -0.92 16.29
C GLU A 547 49.51 -1.41 15.61
N ILE A 548 48.51 -1.87 16.37
CA ILE A 548 47.23 -2.32 15.82
C ILE A 548 46.39 -1.13 15.37
N GLY A 549 46.39 -0.04 16.15
CA GLY A 549 45.71 1.20 15.76
C GLY A 549 46.31 1.80 14.48
N GLN A 550 47.64 1.83 14.38
CA GLN A 550 48.32 2.32 13.18
C GLN A 550 48.10 1.42 11.97
N MET A 551 48.03 0.09 12.17
CA MET A 551 47.69 -0.85 11.10
C MET A 551 46.29 -0.60 10.54
N LEU A 552 45.30 -0.36 11.41
CA LEU A 552 43.94 0.00 10.99
C LEU A 552 43.93 1.28 10.14
N THR A 553 44.54 2.36 10.64
CA THR A 553 44.56 3.65 9.94
C THR A 553 45.31 3.57 8.61
N ASN A 554 46.48 2.91 8.58
CA ASN A 554 47.26 2.77 7.36
C ASN A 554 46.51 1.96 6.29
N THR A 555 45.87 0.85 6.64
CA THR A 555 45.09 0.05 5.69
C THR A 555 43.86 0.80 5.19
N PHE A 556 43.20 1.55 6.07
CA PHE A 556 42.08 2.40 5.69
C PHE A 556 42.49 3.47 4.67
N GLU A 557 43.57 4.22 4.95
CA GLU A 557 44.08 5.25 4.05
C GLU A 557 44.62 4.68 2.73
N GLU A 558 45.26 3.50 2.76
CA GLU A 558 45.78 2.84 1.57
C GLU A 558 44.66 2.45 0.61
N GLU A 559 43.57 1.88 1.12
CA GLU A 559 42.41 1.52 0.29
C GLU A 559 41.74 2.77 -0.31
N LEU A 560 41.58 3.84 0.47
CA LEU A 560 41.05 5.11 -0.04
C LEU A 560 41.93 5.73 -1.13
N ARG A 561 43.26 5.62 -1.04
CA ARG A 561 44.17 6.09 -2.10
C ARG A 561 44.10 5.22 -3.35
N ASN A 562 43.89 3.91 -3.18
CA ASN A 562 43.76 2.98 -4.29
C ASN A 562 42.46 3.22 -5.06
N SER A 563 41.34 3.49 -4.37
CA SER A 563 40.07 3.80 -5.03
C SER A 563 40.15 5.08 -5.89
N VAL A 564 40.83 6.13 -5.39
CA VAL A 564 41.03 7.40 -6.14
C VAL A 564 41.92 7.22 -7.38
N ARG A 565 42.82 6.23 -7.40
CA ARG A 565 43.69 5.93 -8.56
C ARG A 565 42.96 5.13 -9.64
N SER A 566 42.01 4.29 -9.26
CA SER A 566 41.17 3.54 -10.19
C SER A 566 40.36 4.47 -11.12
N ASP A 567 39.80 5.55 -10.56
CA ASP A 567 39.01 6.56 -11.29
C ASP A 567 39.83 7.33 -12.35
N HIS A 568 41.13 7.51 -12.15
CA HIS A 568 41.99 8.21 -13.11
C HIS A 568 42.59 7.30 -14.21
N SER A 569 42.49 5.98 -14.06
CA SER A 569 43.05 5.02 -15.02
C SER A 569 42.11 4.66 -16.17
N LEU A 570 40.82 4.99 -16.07
CA LEU A 570 39.79 4.74 -17.10
C LEU A 570 39.58 5.92 -18.07
N GLY A 571 40.30 7.04 -17.89
CA GLY A 571 40.22 8.22 -18.76
C GLY A 571 41.20 8.27 -19.94
N ASN A 572 41.99 7.22 -20.17
CA ASN A 572 42.95 7.14 -21.28
C ASN A 572 42.96 5.73 -21.90
N ILE A 573 41.85 5.32 -22.52
CA ILE A 573 41.84 4.37 -23.64
C ILE A 573 40.83 4.87 -24.67
#